data_AF-A0A2V9P4Y0-F1
#
_entry.id   AF-A0A2V9P4Y0-F1
#
_cell.length_a   1.000
_cell.length_b   1.000
_cell.length_c   1.000
_cell.angle_alpha   90.00
_cell.angle_beta   90.00
_cell.angle_gamma   90.00
#
_symmetry.space_group_name_H-M   'P 1'
#
loop_
_entity.id
_entity.type
_entity.pdbx_description
1 polymer ?
#
loop_
_entity_poly.entity_id
_entity_poly.type
_entity_poly.pdbx_seq_one_letter_code
_entity_poly.pdbx_strand_id
1 'polypeptide(L)'
;MGALRLALVLGGMTLSRAQNAPNTEPRPVAAAPTAQAISAETLYLQLRSVGLDKSRVYRIRETSFDRAAFHFTLDDGTIGITGAFFEGDGEVLLVPPDQPERASMAMFTGAAILEERFVTAYFRFNDETFAELQPALRPADNSSEFVSQWNETARNLAQADALRLLLSFSQFLPIAGKAQVSGAEHNAISNEDRVLHVRLQGRRLG
;
A
#
# COMPACT_ATOMS: atom_id res chain seq x y z
N MET A 1 -55.02 30.97 -10.63
CA MET A 1 -54.55 31.17 -12.02
C MET A 1 -53.86 29.89 -12.48
N GLY A 2 -54.41 29.23 -13.53
CA GLY A 2 -53.91 28.02 -14.24
C GLY A 2 -54.05 26.70 -13.46
N ALA A 3 -54.90 25.70 -13.75
CA ALA A 3 -55.45 25.08 -14.98
C ALA A 3 -54.30 24.60 -15.91
N LEU A 4 -54.24 23.37 -16.45
CA LEU A 4 -55.28 22.44 -16.89
C LEU A 4 -54.68 21.03 -17.17
N ARG A 5 -55.61 20.09 -17.34
CA ARG A 5 -55.55 18.64 -17.51
C ARG A 5 -54.96 18.11 -18.83
N LEU A 6 -54.45 16.87 -18.74
CA LEU A 6 -54.74 15.67 -19.55
C LEU A 6 -55.01 15.84 -21.06
N ALA A 7 -54.20 15.19 -21.90
CA ALA A 7 -54.60 14.75 -23.24
C ALA A 7 -54.09 13.32 -23.51
N LEU A 8 -55.06 12.41 -23.56
CA LEU A 8 -55.03 11.05 -24.07
C LEU A 8 -55.18 11.13 -25.60
N VAL A 9 -54.38 10.38 -26.38
CA VAL A 9 -54.73 10.05 -27.77
C VAL A 9 -54.54 8.55 -27.99
N LEU A 10 -55.66 7.91 -28.33
CA LEU A 10 -55.84 6.55 -28.82
C LEU A 10 -55.55 6.47 -30.32
N GLY A 11 -55.15 5.27 -30.77
CA GLY A 11 -55.32 4.78 -32.15
C GLY A 11 -54.05 4.08 -32.64
N GLY A 12 -54.06 2.88 -33.20
CA GLY A 12 -55.12 1.93 -33.54
C GLY A 12 -54.45 0.61 -33.93
N MET A 13 -55.22 -0.48 -33.91
CA MET A 13 -54.77 -1.83 -34.27
C MET A 13 -54.50 -1.96 -35.78
N THR A 14 -53.39 -2.60 -36.15
CA THR A 14 -53.32 -3.45 -37.35
C THR A 14 -52.57 -4.75 -37.01
N LEU A 15 -53.25 -5.88 -37.18
CA LEU A 15 -52.62 -7.20 -37.29
C LEU A 15 -51.84 -7.24 -38.60
N SER A 16 -50.57 -7.64 -38.55
CA SER A 16 -49.92 -8.28 -39.70
C SER A 16 -48.90 -9.31 -39.21
N ARG A 17 -49.15 -10.56 -39.58
CA ARG A 17 -48.32 -11.74 -39.32
C ARG A 17 -47.63 -12.12 -40.62
N ALA A 18 -46.31 -11.98 -40.70
CA ALA A 18 -45.37 -12.98 -41.26
C ALA A 18 -43.97 -12.37 -41.48
N GLN A 19 -42.98 -13.02 -40.85
CA GLN A 19 -41.66 -13.38 -41.39
C GLN A 19 -40.77 -12.29 -42.00
N ASN A 20 -39.72 -11.91 -41.26
CA ASN A 20 -38.33 -12.21 -41.63
C ASN A 20 -37.37 -11.73 -40.52
N ALA A 21 -36.42 -12.60 -40.14
CA ALA A 21 -35.40 -12.31 -39.14
C ALA A 21 -34.40 -11.25 -39.64
N PRO A 22 -33.81 -10.45 -38.74
CA PRO A 22 -32.47 -9.95 -38.98
C PRO A 22 -31.56 -10.14 -37.77
N ASN A 23 -30.45 -10.84 -38.02
CA ASN A 23 -29.10 -10.63 -37.50
C ASN A 23 -28.96 -10.08 -36.07
N THR A 24 -28.58 -10.96 -35.16
CA THR A 24 -27.93 -10.59 -33.89
C THR A 24 -26.58 -9.95 -34.21
N GLU A 25 -26.53 -8.63 -34.36
CA GLU A 25 -25.27 -7.89 -34.33
C GLU A 25 -24.61 -8.08 -32.95
N PRO A 26 -23.36 -8.54 -32.87
CA PRO A 26 -22.64 -8.56 -31.60
C PRO A 26 -22.41 -7.12 -31.14
N ARG A 27 -23.01 -6.76 -30.00
CA ARG A 27 -22.67 -5.53 -29.27
C ARG A 27 -21.15 -5.43 -29.15
N PRO A 28 -20.52 -4.29 -29.49
CA PRO A 28 -19.12 -4.08 -29.17
C PRO A 28 -18.99 -4.15 -27.65
N VAL A 29 -18.36 -5.24 -27.19
CA VAL A 29 -17.93 -5.38 -25.80
C VAL A 29 -16.93 -4.27 -25.58
N ALA A 30 -17.29 -3.27 -24.77
CA ALA A 30 -16.35 -2.25 -24.36
C ALA A 30 -15.12 -2.94 -23.78
N ALA A 31 -13.98 -2.77 -24.43
CA ALA A 31 -12.71 -3.32 -23.97
C ALA A 31 -12.47 -2.84 -22.55
N ALA A 32 -12.35 -3.79 -21.61
CA ALA A 32 -11.81 -3.50 -20.30
C ALA A 32 -10.46 -2.79 -20.47
N PRO A 33 -10.13 -1.77 -19.66
CA PRO A 33 -8.85 -1.09 -19.78
C PRO A 33 -7.74 -2.12 -19.64
N THR A 34 -6.96 -2.30 -20.71
CA THR A 34 -5.74 -3.08 -20.69
C THR A 34 -4.81 -2.42 -19.68
N ALA A 35 -4.56 -3.11 -18.56
CA ALA A 35 -3.52 -2.72 -17.61
C ALA A 35 -2.23 -2.57 -18.41
N GLN A 36 -1.78 -1.33 -18.61
CA GLN A 36 -0.56 -1.06 -19.36
C GLN A 36 0.60 -1.75 -18.63
N ALA A 37 1.34 -2.56 -19.38
CA ALA A 37 2.57 -3.18 -18.91
C ALA A 37 3.56 -2.09 -18.49
N ILE A 38 3.73 -1.87 -17.18
CA ILE A 38 4.75 -0.96 -16.66
C ILE A 38 6.11 -1.63 -16.87
N SER A 39 7.10 -0.91 -17.41
CA SER A 39 8.47 -1.42 -17.53
C SER A 39 9.19 -1.38 -16.18
N ALA A 40 10.23 -2.21 -16.01
CA ALA A 40 11.06 -2.21 -14.80
C ALA A 40 11.69 -0.84 -14.52
N GLU A 41 12.11 -0.13 -15.57
CA GLU A 41 12.66 1.23 -15.46
C GLU A 41 11.62 2.21 -14.93
N THR A 42 10.41 2.22 -15.51
CA THR A 42 9.32 3.11 -15.06
C THR A 42 8.94 2.82 -13.61
N LEU A 43 8.85 1.54 -13.23
CA LEU A 43 8.55 1.14 -11.86
C LEU A 43 9.66 1.61 -10.90
N TYR A 44 10.93 1.45 -11.26
CA TYR A 44 12.05 1.95 -10.46
C TYR A 44 11.98 3.47 -10.23
N LEU A 45 11.71 4.23 -11.29
CA LEU A 45 11.58 5.69 -11.22
C LEU A 45 10.40 6.13 -10.34
N GLN A 46 9.30 5.38 -10.36
CA GLN A 46 8.16 5.61 -9.46
C GLN A 46 8.54 5.30 -8.01
N LEU A 47 9.15 4.15 -7.73
CA LEU A 47 9.51 3.72 -6.37
C LEU A 47 10.51 4.68 -5.70
N ARG A 48 11.48 5.21 -6.45
CA ARG A 48 12.48 6.17 -5.92
C ARG A 48 11.96 7.57 -5.66
N SER A 49 10.81 7.94 -6.24
CA SER A 49 10.26 9.29 -6.17
C SER A 49 9.06 9.40 -5.23
N VAL A 50 8.72 8.31 -4.56
CA VAL A 50 7.64 8.25 -3.56
C VAL A 50 7.93 9.24 -2.42
N GLY A 51 7.09 10.26 -2.30
CA GLY A 51 7.09 11.22 -1.21
C GLY A 51 5.85 11.09 -0.33
N LEU A 52 5.65 12.07 0.56
CA LEU A 52 4.47 12.13 1.42
C LEU A 52 3.33 12.89 0.73
N ASP A 53 2.11 12.39 0.89
CA ASP A 53 0.89 12.99 0.38
C ASP A 53 0.07 13.53 1.55
N LYS A 54 -0.31 14.81 1.50
CA LYS A 54 -1.09 15.50 2.54
C LYS A 54 -2.44 14.83 2.81
N SER A 55 -3.05 14.22 1.79
CA SER A 55 -4.33 13.51 1.93
C SER A 55 -4.19 12.15 2.62
N ARG A 56 -2.96 11.66 2.75
CA ARG A 56 -2.62 10.34 3.31
C ARG A 56 -1.74 10.47 4.56
N VAL A 57 -1.97 11.51 5.34
CA VAL A 57 -1.39 11.69 6.68
C VAL A 57 -2.46 11.44 7.72
N TYR A 58 -2.13 10.62 8.70
CA TYR A 58 -3.05 10.15 9.71
C TYR A 58 -2.41 10.23 11.09
N ARG A 59 -3.22 10.49 12.11
CA ARG A 59 -2.88 10.13 13.49
C ARG A 59 -3.00 8.62 13.64
N ILE A 60 -2.07 8.02 14.37
CA ILE A 60 -2.07 6.61 14.71
C ILE A 60 -1.85 6.47 16.22
N ARG A 61 -2.59 5.54 16.84
CA ARG A 61 -2.58 5.31 18.28
C ARG A 61 -2.76 3.83 18.58
N GLU A 62 -2.05 3.37 19.62
CA GLU A 62 -2.22 2.05 20.25
C GLU A 62 -2.31 0.91 19.22
N THR A 63 -1.40 0.93 18.22
CA THR A 63 -1.35 -0.15 17.23
C THR A 63 -0.03 -0.88 17.34
N SER A 64 -0.09 -2.19 17.16
CA SER A 64 1.09 -3.05 17.08
C SER A 64 1.02 -3.94 15.85
N PHE A 65 2.18 -4.30 15.32
CA PHE A 65 2.29 -5.27 14.24
C PHE A 65 3.61 -6.01 14.31
N ASP A 66 3.58 -7.28 13.90
CA ASP A 66 4.73 -8.19 13.96
C ASP A 66 5.29 -8.43 12.58
N ARG A 67 6.61 -8.39 12.43
CA ARG A 67 7.32 -8.81 11.21
C ARG A 67 8.57 -9.61 11.55
N ALA A 68 8.57 -10.88 11.17
CA ALA A 68 9.59 -11.84 11.57
C ALA A 68 9.78 -11.85 13.09
N ALA A 69 10.97 -11.53 13.60
CA ALA A 69 11.29 -11.49 15.03
C ALA A 69 11.05 -10.11 15.68
N PHE A 70 10.56 -9.13 14.90
CA PHE A 70 10.32 -7.77 15.37
C PHE A 70 8.84 -7.56 15.70
N HIS A 71 8.58 -7.04 16.89
CA HIS A 71 7.30 -6.51 17.31
C HIS A 71 7.41 -4.98 17.36
N PHE A 72 6.58 -4.30 16.59
CA PHE A 72 6.54 -2.83 16.56
C PHE A 72 5.27 -2.36 17.26
N THR A 73 5.42 -1.35 18.10
CA THR A 73 4.32 -0.63 18.75
C THR A 73 4.39 0.83 18.36
N LEU A 74 3.26 1.40 17.92
CA LEU A 74 3.11 2.83 17.67
C LEU A 74 2.09 3.36 18.68
N ASP A 75 2.59 3.93 19.77
CA ASP A 75 1.76 4.35 20.91
C ASP A 75 0.92 5.55 20.55
N ASP A 76 1.56 6.62 20.06
CA ASP A 76 0.89 7.84 19.64
C ASP A 76 1.77 8.63 18.66
N GLY A 77 1.28 8.88 17.45
CA GLY A 77 2.07 9.57 16.44
C GLY A 77 1.30 9.95 15.18
N THR A 78 2.02 10.57 14.25
CA THR A 78 1.50 10.94 12.93
C THR A 78 2.27 10.15 11.88
N ILE A 79 1.56 9.53 10.96
CA ILE A 79 2.12 8.70 9.90
C ILE A 79 1.62 9.12 8.53
N GLY A 80 2.55 9.28 7.58
CA GLY A 80 2.24 9.49 6.16
C GLY A 80 2.37 8.20 5.37
N ILE A 81 1.25 7.60 4.95
CA ILE A 81 1.22 6.23 4.42
C ILE A 81 1.98 6.09 3.09
N THR A 82 1.96 7.11 2.22
CA THR A 82 2.60 7.03 0.89
C THR A 82 4.08 6.66 0.97
N GLY A 83 4.79 7.07 2.02
CA GLY A 83 6.15 6.63 2.33
C GLY A 83 6.29 5.96 3.70
N ALA A 84 5.17 5.59 4.34
CA ALA A 84 5.02 5.15 5.73
C ALA A 84 6.07 5.73 6.69
N PHE A 85 6.19 7.07 6.67
CA PHE A 85 7.04 7.81 7.60
C PHE A 85 6.20 8.15 8.82
N PHE A 86 6.69 7.80 10.00
CA PHE A 86 6.08 7.99 11.31
C PHE A 86 6.91 8.96 12.15
N GLU A 87 6.23 9.84 12.88
CA GLU A 87 6.79 10.69 13.94
C GLU A 87 5.87 10.61 15.16
N GLY A 88 6.43 10.28 16.33
CA GLY A 88 5.67 10.09 17.55
C GLY A 88 6.40 9.16 18.52
N ASP A 89 5.69 8.61 19.49
CA ASP A 89 6.25 7.64 20.41
C ASP A 89 5.97 6.22 19.89
N GLY A 90 7.05 5.47 19.65
CA GLY A 90 6.97 4.08 19.24
C GLY A 90 8.08 3.24 19.86
N GLU A 91 7.86 1.93 19.86
CA GLU A 91 8.75 0.94 20.47
C GLU A 91 8.96 -0.22 19.52
N VAL A 92 10.17 -0.77 19.55
CA VAL A 92 10.52 -2.01 18.85
C VAL A 92 11.06 -3.01 19.86
N LEU A 93 10.53 -4.22 19.78
CA LEU A 93 11.01 -5.36 20.53
C LEU A 93 11.51 -6.41 19.53
N LEU A 94 12.76 -6.84 19.66
CA LEU A 94 13.35 -7.91 18.87
C LEU A 94 13.72 -9.06 19.80
N VAL A 95 13.07 -10.21 19.58
CA VAL A 95 13.33 -11.45 20.30
C VAL A 95 13.94 -12.45 19.31
N PRO A 96 15.27 -12.65 19.32
CA PRO A 96 15.89 -13.57 18.37
C PRO A 96 15.36 -15.01 18.52
N PRO A 97 14.99 -15.69 17.42
CA PRO A 97 14.36 -17.00 17.44
C PRO A 97 15.23 -18.09 18.07
N ASP A 98 16.55 -18.06 17.90
CA ASP A 98 17.44 -19.13 18.32
C ASP A 98 18.55 -18.72 19.32
N GLN A 99 19.17 -19.73 19.93
CA GLN A 99 20.18 -19.51 20.96
C GLN A 99 21.47 -18.86 20.41
N PRO A 100 22.01 -19.27 19.24
CA PRO A 100 23.13 -18.56 18.61
C PRO A 100 22.87 -17.07 18.36
N GLU A 101 21.69 -16.70 17.86
CA GLU A 101 21.32 -15.31 17.60
C GLU A 101 21.15 -14.52 18.91
N ARG A 102 20.52 -15.10 19.93
CA ARG A 102 20.44 -14.48 21.27
C ARG A 102 21.82 -14.25 21.90
N ALA A 103 22.74 -15.20 21.74
CA ALA A 103 24.10 -15.07 22.23
C ALA A 103 24.84 -13.94 21.49
N SER A 104 24.68 -13.86 20.17
CA SER A 104 25.23 -12.77 19.36
C SER A 104 24.66 -11.41 19.77
N MET A 105 23.34 -11.33 19.98
CA MET A 105 22.67 -10.12 20.48
C MET A 105 23.27 -9.66 21.82
N ALA A 106 23.43 -10.59 22.76
CA ALA A 106 24.00 -10.29 24.07
C ALA A 106 25.45 -9.81 23.97
N MET A 107 26.24 -10.34 23.04
CA MET A 107 27.62 -9.89 22.82
C MET A 107 27.70 -8.46 22.26
N PHE A 108 26.80 -8.07 21.36
CA PHE A 108 26.84 -6.75 20.71
C PHE A 108 26.08 -5.66 21.48
N THR A 109 24.98 -6.01 22.15
CA THR A 109 24.08 -5.04 22.80
C THR A 109 24.08 -5.12 24.33
N GLY A 110 24.65 -6.19 24.91
CA GLY A 110 24.56 -6.46 26.34
C GLY A 110 23.24 -7.10 26.78
N ALA A 111 22.29 -7.31 25.87
CA ALA A 111 20.99 -7.92 26.14
C ALA A 111 20.68 -9.05 25.14
N ALA A 112 20.01 -10.12 25.59
CA ALA A 112 19.58 -11.22 24.71
C ALA A 112 18.31 -10.89 23.90
N ILE A 113 17.65 -9.79 24.26
CA ILE A 113 16.44 -9.23 23.66
C ILE A 113 16.71 -7.73 23.51
N LEU A 114 16.37 -7.15 22.38
CA LEU A 114 16.50 -5.71 22.14
C LEU A 114 15.13 -5.05 22.31
N GLU A 115 15.08 -4.02 23.15
CA GLU A 115 13.91 -3.18 23.35
C GLU A 115 14.36 -1.73 23.20
N GLU A 116 13.80 -1.03 22.21
CA GLU A 116 14.22 0.33 21.87
C GLU A 116 13.01 1.23 21.61
N ARG A 117 13.09 2.46 22.10
CA ARG A 117 12.07 3.50 21.85
C ARG A 117 12.55 4.42 20.74
N PHE A 118 11.69 4.68 19.76
CA PHE A 118 11.97 5.55 18.63
C PHE A 118 11.00 6.72 18.55
N VAL A 119 11.49 7.84 18.01
CA VAL A 119 10.70 9.05 17.75
C VAL A 119 10.30 9.19 16.30
N THR A 120 11.08 8.61 15.39
CA THR A 120 10.73 8.54 13.98
C THR A 120 11.00 7.14 13.46
N ALA A 121 10.13 6.69 12.57
CA ALA A 121 10.31 5.45 11.85
C ALA A 121 9.96 5.64 10.38
N TYR A 122 10.71 4.99 9.51
CA TYR A 122 10.38 4.93 8.10
C TYR A 122 10.25 3.47 7.70
N PHE A 123 9.03 3.11 7.29
CA PHE A 123 8.67 1.75 6.94
C PHE A 123 8.57 1.61 5.41
N ARG A 124 9.16 0.55 4.88
CA ARG A 124 8.92 0.10 3.50
C ARG A 124 8.52 -1.35 3.50
N PHE A 125 7.26 -1.57 3.14
CA PHE A 125 6.65 -2.88 3.06
C PHE A 125 6.16 -3.14 1.64
N ASN A 126 6.17 -4.42 1.25
CA ASN A 126 5.52 -4.94 0.05
C ASN A 126 4.33 -5.85 0.38
N ASP A 127 3.92 -5.91 1.64
CA ASP A 127 2.88 -6.80 2.16
C ASP A 127 1.61 -6.04 2.58
N GLU A 128 0.77 -6.70 3.39
CA GLU A 128 -0.51 -6.20 3.88
C GLU A 128 -0.41 -5.27 5.10
N THR A 129 0.79 -4.80 5.49
CA THR A 129 0.99 -3.93 6.68
C THR A 129 0.05 -2.73 6.67
N PHE A 130 -0.19 -2.11 5.51
CA PHE A 130 -1.12 -1.00 5.42
C PHE A 130 -2.54 -1.38 5.85
N ALA A 131 -3.03 -2.55 5.43
CA ALA A 131 -4.36 -3.03 5.80
C ALA A 131 -4.45 -3.34 7.29
N GLU A 132 -3.37 -3.84 7.90
CA GLU A 132 -3.27 -4.06 9.35
C GLU A 132 -3.31 -2.74 10.14
N LEU A 133 -2.67 -1.68 9.63
CA LEU A 133 -2.65 -0.36 10.29
C LEU A 133 -3.96 0.41 10.11
N GLN A 134 -4.70 0.16 9.02
CA GLN A 134 -5.88 0.93 8.62
C GLN A 134 -6.93 1.15 9.73
N PRO A 135 -7.28 0.15 10.58
CA PRO A 135 -8.24 0.33 11.66
C PRO A 135 -7.82 1.37 12.71
N ALA A 136 -6.50 1.57 12.90
CA ALA A 136 -5.93 2.50 13.87
C ALA A 136 -5.74 3.92 13.31
N LEU A 137 -5.89 4.12 11.99
CA LEU A 137 -5.68 5.42 11.35
C LEU A 137 -6.85 6.37 11.58
N ARG A 138 -6.54 7.60 11.99
CA ARG A 138 -7.48 8.71 12.12
C ARG A 138 -6.97 9.92 11.31
N PRO A 139 -7.83 10.77 10.74
CA PRO A 139 -7.36 11.97 10.05
C PRO A 139 -6.42 12.81 10.94
N ALA A 140 -5.31 13.30 10.39
CA ALA A 140 -4.41 14.20 11.10
C ALA A 140 -4.80 15.67 10.83
N ASP A 141 -4.74 16.50 11.86
CA ASP A 141 -5.02 17.94 11.76
C ASP A 141 -3.83 18.73 11.19
N ASN A 142 -2.61 18.21 11.36
CA ASN A 142 -1.35 18.87 11.02
C ASN A 142 -0.67 18.31 9.75
N SER A 143 -1.43 17.72 8.83
CA SER A 143 -0.92 17.04 7.64
C SER A 143 0.00 17.90 6.76
N SER A 144 -0.27 19.20 6.63
CA SER A 144 0.57 20.09 5.81
C SER A 144 1.92 20.37 6.45
N GLU A 145 1.98 20.54 7.77
CA GLU A 145 3.22 20.75 8.52
C GLU A 145 4.08 19.49 8.48
N PHE A 146 3.48 18.34 8.76
CA PHE A 146 4.13 17.04 8.70
C PHE A 146 4.78 16.76 7.33
N VAL A 147 4.05 17.00 6.24
CA VAL A 147 4.60 16.83 4.88
C VAL A 147 5.72 17.85 4.61
N SER A 148 5.58 19.09 5.07
CA SER A 148 6.63 20.11 4.88
C SER A 148 7.93 19.73 5.58
N GLN A 149 7.84 19.10 6.75
CA GLN A 149 8.99 18.69 7.55
C GLN A 149 9.65 17.42 7.01
N TRP A 150 8.86 16.41 6.62
CA TRP A 150 9.39 15.06 6.39
C TRP A 150 9.43 14.61 4.93
N ASN A 151 8.83 15.33 3.99
CA ASN A 151 8.73 14.87 2.61
C ASN A 151 10.11 14.72 1.93
N GLU A 152 11.06 15.61 2.19
CA GLU A 152 12.41 15.49 1.63
C GLU A 152 13.14 14.27 2.22
N THR A 153 13.09 14.09 3.54
CA THR A 153 13.64 12.91 4.22
C THR A 153 13.04 11.62 3.66
N ALA A 154 11.71 11.55 3.53
CA ALA A 154 11.02 10.39 2.96
C ALA A 154 11.46 10.09 1.51
N ARG A 155 11.68 11.11 0.67
CA ARG A 155 12.17 10.94 -0.70
C ARG A 155 13.61 10.44 -0.75
N ASN A 156 14.48 10.96 0.11
CA ASN A 156 15.87 10.50 0.20
C ASN A 156 15.93 9.02 0.62
N LEU A 157 15.10 8.64 1.60
CA LEU A 157 14.97 7.25 2.02
C LEU A 157 14.31 6.37 0.94
N ALA A 158 13.38 6.92 0.15
CA ALA A 158 12.75 6.21 -0.99
C ALA A 158 13.78 5.81 -2.03
N GLN A 159 14.70 6.73 -2.36
CA GLN A 159 15.76 6.47 -3.32
C GLN A 159 16.67 5.32 -2.88
N ALA A 160 16.99 5.23 -1.58
CA ALA A 160 17.82 4.16 -1.04
C ALA A 160 17.16 2.78 -1.15
N ASP A 161 15.84 2.69 -1.00
CA ASP A 161 15.11 1.41 -0.97
C ASP A 161 14.47 1.00 -2.29
N ALA A 162 14.42 1.91 -3.27
CA ALA A 162 13.74 1.69 -4.55
C ALA A 162 14.21 0.44 -5.28
N LEU A 163 15.53 0.17 -5.27
CA LEU A 163 16.09 -1.01 -5.93
C LEU A 163 15.62 -2.30 -5.25
N ARG A 164 15.57 -2.32 -3.91
CA ARG A 164 15.11 -3.50 -3.17
C ARG A 164 13.63 -3.77 -3.43
N LEU A 165 12.79 -2.74 -3.43
CA LEU A 165 11.37 -2.88 -3.77
C LEU A 165 11.16 -3.30 -5.22
N LEU A 166 11.98 -2.79 -6.15
CA LEU A 166 11.93 -3.21 -7.56
C LEU A 166 12.19 -4.70 -7.69
N LEU A 167 13.17 -5.26 -6.97
CA LEU A 167 13.47 -6.69 -7.02
C LEU A 167 12.25 -7.52 -6.58
N SER A 168 11.61 -7.16 -5.47
CA SER A 168 10.39 -7.84 -5.01
C SER A 168 9.21 -7.67 -5.98
N PHE A 169 9.02 -6.50 -6.59
CA PHE A 169 7.91 -6.28 -7.53
C PHE A 169 8.19 -6.77 -8.95
N SER A 170 9.45 -7.07 -9.30
CA SER A 170 9.83 -7.52 -10.63
C SER A 170 9.15 -8.82 -11.05
N GLN A 171 8.80 -9.67 -10.09
CA GLN A 171 8.03 -10.91 -10.34
C GLN A 171 6.63 -10.66 -10.92
N PHE A 172 6.07 -9.45 -10.72
CA PHE A 172 4.77 -9.04 -11.24
C PHE A 172 4.86 -8.29 -12.57
N LEU A 173 6.08 -8.03 -13.06
CA LEU A 173 6.26 -7.38 -14.36
C LEU A 173 5.97 -8.35 -15.50
N PRO A 174 5.28 -7.90 -16.55
CA PRO A 174 4.99 -8.75 -17.70
C PRO A 174 6.29 -9.13 -18.42
N ILE A 175 6.48 -10.43 -18.63
CA ILE A 175 7.58 -10.95 -19.45
C ILE A 175 7.16 -10.78 -20.92
N ALA A 176 7.95 -10.02 -21.69
CA ALA A 176 7.70 -9.82 -23.12
C ALA A 176 7.53 -11.18 -23.84
N GLY A 177 6.38 -11.36 -24.49
CA GLY A 177 6.05 -12.57 -25.26
C GLY A 177 5.28 -13.66 -24.51
N LYS A 178 4.96 -13.50 -23.22
CA LYS A 178 4.00 -14.36 -22.50
C LYS A 178 2.71 -13.58 -22.23
N ALA A 179 1.58 -14.11 -22.68
CA ALA A 179 0.27 -13.58 -22.30
C ALA A 179 0.19 -13.56 -20.77
N GLN A 180 -0.35 -12.48 -20.18
CA GLN A 180 -0.67 -12.45 -18.75
C GLN A 180 -1.45 -13.71 -18.43
N VAL A 181 -0.91 -14.55 -17.55
CA VAL A 181 -1.63 -15.72 -17.07
C VAL A 181 -2.87 -15.18 -16.35
N SER A 182 -4.04 -15.44 -16.91
CA SER A 182 -5.33 -15.10 -16.34
C SER A 182 -5.39 -15.60 -14.89
N GLY A 183 -5.74 -14.70 -13.98
CA GLY A 183 -5.65 -14.90 -12.54
C GLY A 183 -6.25 -16.20 -12.03
N ALA A 184 -5.43 -16.98 -11.35
CA ALA A 184 -5.82 -18.01 -10.37
C ALA A 184 -4.61 -18.44 -9.54
N GLU A 185 -3.41 -18.38 -10.11
CA GLU A 185 -2.13 -18.58 -9.40
C GLU A 185 -1.44 -17.23 -9.22
N HIS A 186 -2.07 -16.31 -8.47
CA HIS A 186 -1.28 -15.23 -7.89
C HIS A 186 -0.33 -15.92 -6.92
N ASN A 187 0.97 -15.97 -7.26
CA ASN A 187 2.00 -16.29 -6.28
C ASN A 187 1.77 -15.31 -5.13
N ALA A 188 1.17 -15.81 -4.04
CA ALA A 188 1.14 -15.09 -2.79
C ALA A 188 2.59 -14.71 -2.52
N ILE A 189 2.85 -13.45 -2.18
CA ILE A 189 4.17 -13.02 -1.71
C ILE A 189 4.54 -14.04 -0.63
N SER A 190 5.51 -14.90 -0.93
CA SER A 190 5.92 -15.94 0.00
C SER A 190 6.35 -15.25 1.28
N ASN A 191 6.20 -15.89 2.43
CA ASN A 191 6.66 -15.28 3.69
C ASN A 191 8.14 -14.84 3.61
N GLU A 192 8.93 -15.47 2.73
CA GLU A 192 10.32 -15.12 2.45
C GLU A 192 10.49 -13.80 1.68
N ASP A 193 9.52 -13.39 0.86
CA ASP A 193 9.53 -12.12 0.12
C ASP A 193 8.72 -11.02 0.82
N ARG A 194 8.01 -11.33 1.92
CA ARG A 194 7.43 -10.30 2.81
C ARG A 194 8.56 -9.56 3.52
N VAL A 195 8.92 -8.41 2.98
CA VAL A 195 10.03 -7.61 3.47
C VAL A 195 9.48 -6.34 4.07
N LEU A 196 9.86 -6.11 5.33
CA LEU A 196 9.76 -4.81 5.96
C LEU A 196 11.18 -4.26 6.14
N HIS A 197 11.53 -3.20 5.41
CA HIS A 197 12.69 -2.39 5.76
C HIS A 197 12.25 -1.28 6.69
N VAL A 198 12.88 -1.21 7.86
CA VAL A 198 12.63 -0.15 8.84
C VAL A 198 13.91 0.62 9.09
N ARG A 199 13.80 1.96 9.10
CA ARG A 199 14.80 2.84 9.69
C ARG A 199 14.19 3.52 10.89
N LEU A 200 14.79 3.32 12.06
CA LEU A 200 14.34 3.90 13.33
C LEU A 200 15.35 4.93 13.80
N GLN A 201 14.85 6.02 14.38
CA GLN A 201 15.69 6.97 15.11
C GLN A 201 15.23 7.03 16.56
N GLY A 202 16.09 6.54 17.45
CA GLY A 202 15.88 6.55 18.90
C GLY A 202 16.19 7.90 19.56
N ARG A 203 15.80 8.03 20.83
CA ARG A 203 16.20 9.17 21.69
C ARG A 203 17.54 8.94 22.40
N ARG A 204 18.02 7.69 22.46
CA ARG A 204 19.35 7.36 23.00
C ARG A 204 20.29 7.00 21.87
N LEU A 205 21.36 7.78 21.74
CA LEU A 205 22.65 7.28 21.30
C LEU A 205 23.34 6.80 22.57
N GLY A 206 23.26 5.50 22.84
CA GLY A 206 24.20 4.83 23.75
C GLY A 206 25.44 4.47 22.96
#